data_AF-A0A2E7SLY7-F1
#
_entry.id   AF-A0A2E7SLY7-F1
#
_cell.length_a   1.000
_cell.length_b   1.000
_cell.length_c   1.000
_cell.angle_alpha   90.00
_cell.angle_beta   90.00
_cell.angle_gamma   90.00
#
_symmetry.space_group_name_H-M   'P 1'
#
loop_
_entity.id
_entity.type
_entity.pdbx_description
1 polymer ?
#
loop_
_entity_poly.entity_id
_entity_poly.type
_entity_poly.pdbx_seq_one_letter_code
_entity_poly.pdbx_strand_id
1 'polypeptide(L)'
;MLVTVSMEPLRRKRRIFTFVLIGALFFTGMSSLSLNSVSGSEVDKTIYLTFDDGPHPIFTPLLLSLLEEHGVKATFFPIGHRLEERWLSDDLNDLLNRGHLLGNHSWTHRELTKQTQDDLYYQLNTPSELIENMTGFRPNCFRAPFGDRNYKVLNAAEELGMKHVDWSIDPQEWREPKIEEAMEHISERYEDGAILLLHDRTFLSLPILKEVLERFPSSEWSYKTIPECMVNEEKKVRSSTREKGDIPIGNVKNVFKIDETLRVSGWAYDPYAPNGGLKIKHSGKTGEVKSLGQTNLNHEFSFDISDFDVDTPVCLWIENEGLARHNTFLGCHNATFG
;
A
#
# COMPACT_ATOMS: atom_id res chain seq x y z
N MET A 1 -23.98 -10.74 29.67
CA MET A 1 -24.32 -11.95 28.89
C MET A 1 -25.62 -11.68 28.16
N LEU A 2 -25.50 -11.18 26.92
CA LEU A 2 -26.58 -11.07 25.92
C LEU A 2 -25.86 -10.75 24.62
N VAL A 3 -25.62 -11.80 23.84
CA VAL A 3 -25.03 -11.75 22.50
C VAL A 3 -26.17 -11.44 21.55
N THR A 4 -26.13 -10.29 20.88
CA THR A 4 -27.01 -10.02 19.74
C THR A 4 -26.28 -10.36 18.45
N VAL A 5 -26.55 -11.54 17.92
CA VAL A 5 -26.19 -11.93 16.55
C VAL A 5 -27.22 -11.28 15.63
N SER A 6 -26.76 -10.40 14.72
CA SER A 6 -27.61 -9.86 13.65
C SER A 6 -27.70 -10.88 12.51
N MET A 7 -28.92 -11.32 12.19
CA MET A 7 -29.20 -12.21 11.04
C MET A 7 -29.68 -11.37 9.84
N GLU A 8 -29.07 -11.57 8.67
CA GLU A 8 -29.58 -11.03 7.40
C GLU A 8 -30.63 -11.94 6.74
N PRO A 9 -31.56 -11.38 5.92
CA PRO A 9 -32.70 -12.12 5.39
C PRO A 9 -32.40 -12.90 4.10
N LEU A 10 -32.95 -14.12 4.04
CA LEU A 10 -32.89 -15.05 2.91
C LEU A 10 -33.51 -14.48 1.62
N ARG A 11 -32.71 -14.41 0.54
CA ARG A 11 -33.14 -13.95 -0.79
C ARG A 11 -33.91 -15.05 -1.55
N ARG A 12 -35.18 -14.77 -1.88
CA ARG A 12 -36.12 -15.67 -2.56
C ARG A 12 -35.82 -15.76 -4.07
N LYS A 13 -35.45 -16.94 -4.59
CA LYS A 13 -35.22 -17.19 -6.03
C LYS A 13 -36.53 -17.02 -6.83
N ARG A 14 -36.58 -16.08 -7.78
CA ARG A 14 -37.64 -15.97 -8.80
C ARG A 14 -37.22 -16.74 -10.06
N ARG A 15 -38.03 -17.73 -10.45
CA ARG A 15 -37.93 -18.43 -11.75
C ARG A 15 -38.52 -17.53 -12.83
N ILE A 16 -37.78 -17.27 -13.90
CA ILE A 16 -38.25 -16.56 -15.11
C ILE A 16 -38.56 -17.61 -16.17
N PHE A 17 -39.76 -17.53 -16.76
CA PHE A 17 -40.20 -18.35 -17.89
C PHE A 17 -39.70 -17.75 -19.21
N THR A 18 -39.06 -18.58 -20.04
CA THR A 18 -38.61 -18.23 -21.40
C THR A 18 -39.78 -18.40 -22.38
N PHE A 19 -40.15 -17.35 -23.12
CA PHE A 19 -41.00 -17.44 -24.29
C PHE A 19 -40.13 -17.41 -25.55
N VAL A 20 -40.28 -18.43 -26.40
CA VAL A 20 -39.69 -18.50 -27.75
C VAL A 20 -40.67 -17.81 -28.71
N LEU A 21 -40.19 -16.80 -29.44
CA LEU A 21 -40.91 -16.25 -30.59
C LEU A 21 -40.06 -16.44 -31.85
N ILE A 22 -40.63 -17.16 -32.81
CA ILE A 22 -40.09 -17.36 -34.16
C ILE A 22 -40.54 -16.18 -35.02
N GLY A 23 -39.58 -15.52 -35.67
CA GLY A 23 -39.84 -14.49 -36.68
C GLY A 23 -38.68 -14.40 -37.66
N ALA A 24 -38.89 -14.94 -38.86
CA ALA A 24 -37.97 -14.79 -39.99
C ALA A 24 -38.32 -13.52 -40.77
N LEU A 25 -37.30 -12.75 -41.19
CA LEU A 25 -37.31 -11.94 -42.41
C LEU A 25 -35.89 -11.46 -42.75
N PHE A 26 -35.57 -11.57 -44.03
CA PHE A 26 -34.29 -11.31 -44.70
C PHE A 26 -33.91 -9.82 -44.72
N PHE A 27 -32.63 -9.48 -44.56
CA PHE A 27 -31.99 -8.39 -45.30
C PHE A 27 -30.47 -8.61 -45.43
N THR A 28 -29.97 -8.35 -46.63
CA THR A 28 -28.64 -8.64 -47.16
C THR A 28 -27.58 -7.61 -46.77
N GLY A 29 -26.33 -8.07 -46.61
CA GLY A 29 -25.13 -7.26 -46.78
C GLY A 29 -24.58 -6.64 -45.49
N MET A 30 -23.70 -7.36 -44.80
CA MET A 30 -22.91 -6.79 -43.70
C MET A 30 -21.42 -6.92 -44.03
N SER A 31 -20.82 -5.78 -44.34
CA SER A 31 -19.38 -5.57 -44.46
C SER A 31 -18.69 -6.07 -43.19
N SER A 32 -17.58 -6.78 -43.35
CA SER A 32 -16.70 -7.18 -42.26
C SER A 32 -16.10 -5.95 -41.58
N LEU A 33 -16.73 -5.46 -40.52
CA LEU A 33 -16.10 -4.57 -39.58
C LEU A 33 -15.20 -5.43 -38.68
N SER A 34 -13.90 -5.38 -38.95
CA SER A 34 -12.87 -5.76 -37.99
C SER A 34 -13.01 -4.84 -36.79
N LEU A 35 -13.68 -5.32 -35.74
CA LEU A 35 -13.61 -4.67 -34.44
C LEU A 35 -12.21 -4.96 -33.88
N ASN A 36 -11.28 -4.05 -34.14
CA ASN A 36 -10.10 -3.95 -33.28
C ASN A 36 -10.61 -3.52 -31.91
N SER A 37 -10.83 -4.47 -31.00
CA SER A 37 -10.99 -4.12 -29.59
C SER A 37 -9.62 -3.66 -29.10
N VAL A 38 -9.40 -2.35 -29.14
CA VAL A 38 -8.44 -1.71 -28.23
C VAL A 38 -9.02 -1.89 -26.83
N SER A 39 -8.67 -3.00 -26.19
CA SER A 39 -8.96 -3.24 -24.78
C SER A 39 -7.90 -2.52 -23.95
N GLY A 40 -7.97 -1.18 -23.93
CA GLY A 40 -7.43 -0.40 -22.83
C GLY A 40 -8.46 -0.43 -21.70
N SER A 41 -8.51 -1.55 -20.97
CA SER A 41 -9.27 -1.62 -19.73
C SER A 41 -8.32 -1.17 -18.63
N GLU A 42 -8.58 0.02 -18.10
CA GLU A 42 -8.12 0.42 -16.77
C GLU A 42 -8.34 -0.76 -15.81
N VAL A 43 -7.34 -1.12 -15.00
CA VAL A 43 -7.51 -2.13 -13.95
C VAL A 43 -8.39 -1.49 -12.88
N ASP A 44 -9.71 -1.63 -13.06
CA ASP A 44 -10.77 -0.94 -12.29
C ASP A 44 -11.06 -1.61 -10.93
N LYS A 45 -10.18 -2.50 -10.46
CA LYS A 45 -10.36 -3.19 -9.18
C LYS A 45 -9.17 -2.95 -8.28
N THR A 46 -9.42 -2.34 -7.12
CA THR A 46 -8.44 -1.97 -6.12
C THR A 46 -8.55 -2.87 -4.89
N ILE A 47 -7.41 -3.26 -4.32
CA ILE A 47 -7.31 -3.93 -3.01
C ILE A 47 -6.34 -3.18 -2.14
N TYR A 48 -6.65 -3.12 -0.85
CA TYR A 48 -5.80 -2.52 0.17
C TYR A 48 -5.23 -3.61 1.08
N LEU A 49 -3.94 -3.89 0.91
CA LEU A 49 -3.21 -4.78 1.83
C LEU A 49 -2.82 -3.98 3.08
N THR A 50 -3.16 -4.53 4.25
CA THR A 50 -2.83 -3.88 5.52
C THR A 50 -2.18 -4.85 6.49
N PHE A 51 -1.21 -4.35 7.27
CA PHE A 51 -0.45 -5.15 8.22
C PHE A 51 -0.46 -4.50 9.60
N ASP A 52 -1.00 -5.20 10.60
CA ASP A 52 -1.05 -4.73 11.98
C ASP A 52 0.09 -5.33 12.83
N ASP A 53 0.34 -4.69 13.96
CA ASP A 53 1.20 -5.12 15.07
C ASP A 53 2.71 -4.95 14.90
N GLY A 54 3.18 -4.60 13.72
CA GLY A 54 4.61 -4.47 13.44
C GLY A 54 5.35 -3.42 14.26
N PRO A 55 6.68 -3.35 14.08
CA PRO A 55 7.48 -4.24 13.21
C PRO A 55 7.98 -5.48 13.96
N HIS A 56 8.10 -6.61 13.25
CA HIS A 56 8.82 -7.81 13.70
C HIS A 56 10.19 -7.90 13.00
N PRO A 57 11.29 -8.18 13.73
CA PRO A 57 12.64 -8.13 13.17
C PRO A 57 12.91 -9.13 12.04
N ILE A 58 12.08 -10.17 11.90
CA ILE A 58 12.22 -11.20 10.85
C ILE A 58 11.11 -11.10 9.81
N PHE A 59 9.85 -10.88 10.23
CA PHE A 59 8.71 -11.09 9.34
C PHE A 59 8.37 -9.82 8.55
N THR A 60 8.49 -8.64 9.17
CA THR A 60 8.29 -7.38 8.44
C THR A 60 9.26 -7.24 7.27
N PRO A 61 10.59 -7.48 7.41
CA PRO A 61 11.50 -7.47 6.26
C PRO A 61 11.14 -8.48 5.17
N LEU A 62 10.76 -9.71 5.53
CA LEU A 62 10.36 -10.73 4.54
C LEU A 62 9.08 -10.34 3.79
N LEU A 63 8.11 -9.73 4.48
CA LEU A 63 6.90 -9.21 3.85
C LEU A 63 7.22 -8.05 2.91
N LEU A 64 8.08 -7.12 3.32
CA LEU A 64 8.53 -6.02 2.45
C LEU A 64 9.22 -6.55 1.18
N SER A 65 10.05 -7.59 1.28
CA SER A 65 10.66 -8.23 0.12
C SER A 65 9.63 -8.91 -0.80
N LEU A 66 8.61 -9.57 -0.23
CA LEU A 66 7.56 -10.21 -1.04
C LEU A 66 6.67 -9.19 -1.75
N LEU A 67 6.35 -8.07 -1.09
CA LEU A 67 5.63 -6.94 -1.69
C LEU A 67 6.45 -6.29 -2.81
N GLU A 68 7.76 -6.13 -2.59
CA GLU A 68 8.72 -5.61 -3.58
C GLU A 68 8.78 -6.47 -4.84
N GLU A 69 8.91 -7.80 -4.70
CA GLU A 69 8.95 -8.76 -5.80
C GLU A 69 7.73 -8.62 -6.73
N HIS A 70 6.57 -8.28 -6.17
CA HIS A 70 5.33 -8.12 -6.91
C HIS A 70 4.99 -6.66 -7.24
N GLY A 71 5.85 -5.70 -6.88
CA GLY A 71 5.63 -4.27 -7.14
C GLY A 71 4.39 -3.69 -6.46
N VAL A 72 3.96 -4.28 -5.34
CA VAL A 72 2.72 -3.94 -4.64
C VAL A 72 2.97 -3.07 -3.41
N LYS A 73 2.00 -2.22 -3.09
CA LYS A 73 2.05 -1.32 -1.92
C LYS A 73 1.06 -1.77 -0.86
N ALA A 74 1.32 -1.36 0.38
CA ALA A 74 0.54 -1.75 1.54
C ALA A 74 0.56 -0.64 2.60
N THR A 75 -0.36 -0.70 3.55
CA THR A 75 -0.40 0.20 4.71
C THR A 75 -0.11 -0.59 5.98
N PHE A 76 0.88 -0.14 6.75
CA PHE A 76 1.29 -0.78 7.99
C PHE A 76 0.75 0.02 9.18
N PHE A 77 0.10 -0.65 10.13
CA PHE A 77 -0.36 -0.11 11.39
C PHE A 77 0.52 -0.67 12.52
N PRO A 78 1.71 -0.07 12.73
CA PRO A 78 2.62 -0.54 13.76
C PRO A 78 2.16 -0.12 15.17
N ILE A 79 2.59 -0.90 16.16
CA ILE A 79 2.46 -0.54 17.58
C ILE A 79 3.61 0.41 17.93
N GLY A 80 3.28 1.57 18.51
CA GLY A 80 4.26 2.62 18.79
C GLY A 80 5.45 2.16 19.63
N HIS A 81 5.21 1.40 20.69
CA HIS A 81 6.29 0.88 21.53
C HIS A 81 7.21 -0.10 20.78
N ARG A 82 6.69 -0.88 19.82
CA ARG A 82 7.53 -1.77 19.00
C ARG A 82 8.37 -1.00 17.99
N LEU A 83 7.85 0.11 17.46
CA LEU A 83 8.65 1.01 16.63
C LEU A 83 9.83 1.55 17.43
N GLU A 84 9.56 2.12 18.60
CA GLU A 84 10.56 2.71 19.49
C GLU A 84 11.69 1.71 19.82
N GLU A 85 11.33 0.46 20.10
CA GLU A 85 12.31 -0.57 20.47
C GLU A 85 13.14 -1.11 19.30
N ARG A 86 12.62 -1.08 18.07
CA ARG A 86 13.14 -1.94 17.00
C ARG A 86 13.62 -1.19 15.77
N TRP A 87 13.06 -0.03 15.47
CA TRP A 87 13.32 0.71 14.24
C TRP A 87 13.90 2.08 14.51
N LEU A 88 14.75 2.52 13.58
CA LEU A 88 15.34 3.85 13.55
C LEU A 88 14.71 4.69 12.43
N SER A 89 15.12 5.95 12.34
CA SER A 89 14.62 6.90 11.32
C SER A 89 14.78 6.36 9.90
N ASP A 90 15.89 5.67 9.63
CA ASP A 90 16.18 5.10 8.31
C ASP A 90 15.24 3.94 7.95
N ASP A 91 14.88 3.07 8.90
CA ASP A 91 13.95 1.95 8.65
C ASP A 91 12.55 2.46 8.27
N LEU A 92 12.05 3.46 9.00
CA LEU A 92 10.76 4.08 8.70
C LEU A 92 10.79 4.82 7.36
N ASN A 93 11.87 5.55 7.06
CA ASN A 93 12.01 6.23 5.79
C ASN A 93 12.17 5.25 4.62
N ASP A 94 12.84 4.12 4.81
CA ASP A 94 12.93 3.06 3.80
C ASP A 94 11.54 2.51 3.46
N LEU A 95 10.71 2.21 4.45
CA LEU A 95 9.33 1.78 4.23
C LEU A 95 8.52 2.83 3.44
N LEU A 96 8.62 4.10 3.82
CA LEU A 96 7.93 5.20 3.11
C LEU A 96 8.50 5.44 1.69
N ASN A 97 9.81 5.30 1.51
CA ASN A 97 10.49 5.46 0.22
C ASN A 97 10.02 4.40 -0.79
N ARG A 98 9.77 3.17 -0.33
CA ARG A 98 9.18 2.08 -1.14
C ARG A 98 7.70 2.33 -1.51
N GLY A 99 7.09 3.38 -0.99
CA GLY A 99 5.72 3.80 -1.31
C GLY A 99 4.64 3.16 -0.43
N HIS A 100 5.02 2.45 0.63
CA HIS A 100 4.08 2.03 1.67
C HIS A 100 3.65 3.23 2.52
N LEU A 101 2.54 3.09 3.25
CA LEU A 101 2.09 4.11 4.22
C LEU A 101 2.11 3.55 5.64
N LEU A 102 2.23 4.47 6.60
CA LEU A 102 2.10 4.18 8.03
C LEU A 102 0.74 4.70 8.53
N GLY A 103 0.04 3.83 9.26
CA GLY A 103 -1.04 4.20 10.16
C GLY A 103 -0.57 4.17 11.61
N ASN A 104 -1.53 4.25 12.53
CA ASN A 104 -1.29 4.19 13.97
C ASN A 104 -2.08 3.01 14.58
N HIS A 105 -1.41 2.15 15.35
CA HIS A 105 -2.05 1.02 16.04
C HIS A 105 -1.93 1.07 17.57
N SER A 106 -2.04 2.28 18.11
CA SER A 106 -1.84 2.62 19.52
C SER A 106 -0.41 2.41 20.03
N TRP A 107 -0.15 2.87 21.25
CA TRP A 107 1.17 2.79 21.87
C TRP A 107 1.51 1.36 22.33
N THR A 108 0.59 0.70 23.05
CA THR A 108 0.82 -0.62 23.67
C THR A 108 -0.21 -1.67 23.34
N HIS A 109 -1.04 -1.46 22.31
CA HIS A 109 -2.06 -2.43 21.86
C HIS A 109 -3.05 -2.79 22.98
N ARG A 110 -3.48 -1.78 23.76
CA ARG A 110 -4.52 -1.92 24.78
C ARG A 110 -5.90 -1.80 24.16
N GLU A 111 -6.89 -2.42 24.80
CA GLU A 111 -8.29 -2.21 24.46
C GLU A 111 -8.69 -0.77 24.77
N LEU A 112 -8.78 0.06 23.73
CA LEU A 112 -8.96 1.50 23.83
C LEU A 112 -10.28 1.87 24.50
N THR A 113 -11.33 1.08 24.29
CA THR A 113 -12.67 1.31 24.88
C THR A 113 -12.69 1.26 26.40
N LYS A 114 -11.67 0.67 27.03
CA LYS A 114 -11.49 0.55 28.49
C LYS A 114 -10.53 1.58 29.09
N GLN A 115 -9.91 2.42 28.26
CA GLN A 115 -8.93 3.41 28.72
C GLN A 115 -9.63 4.68 29.23
N THR A 116 -8.92 5.43 30.08
CA THR A 116 -9.33 6.79 30.45
C THR A 116 -9.15 7.75 29.26
N GLN A 117 -9.68 8.97 29.35
CA GLN A 117 -9.49 9.98 28.28
C GLN A 117 -8.00 10.27 28.08
N ASP A 118 -7.25 10.51 29.16
CA ASP A 118 -5.82 10.82 29.08
C ASP A 118 -5.02 9.64 28.51
N ASP A 119 -5.36 8.41 28.94
CA ASP A 119 -4.75 7.21 28.38
C ASP A 119 -5.08 7.05 26.89
N LEU A 120 -6.28 7.41 26.43
CA LEU A 120 -6.61 7.38 24.99
C LEU A 120 -5.71 8.32 24.19
N TYR A 121 -5.52 9.58 24.63
CA TYR A 121 -4.61 10.49 23.93
C TYR A 121 -3.18 9.99 23.99
N TYR A 122 -2.72 9.45 25.12
CA TYR A 122 -1.40 8.86 25.19
C TYR A 122 -1.23 7.69 24.21
N GLN A 123 -2.20 6.79 24.16
CA GLN A 123 -2.18 5.64 23.26
C GLN A 123 -2.17 6.06 21.79
N LEU A 124 -2.90 7.12 21.43
CA LEU A 124 -3.07 7.54 20.04
C LEU A 124 -2.02 8.59 19.59
N ASN A 125 -1.69 9.57 20.41
CA ASN A 125 -0.81 10.68 20.02
C ASN A 125 0.67 10.28 20.00
N THR A 126 1.14 9.57 21.03
CA THR A 126 2.56 9.21 21.18
C THR A 126 3.14 8.43 19.98
N PRO A 127 2.48 7.39 19.42
CA PRO A 127 2.98 6.74 18.21
C PRO A 127 3.06 7.70 17.01
N SER A 128 2.08 8.58 16.83
CA SER A 128 2.09 9.54 15.72
C SER A 128 3.20 10.57 15.86
N GLU A 129 3.47 11.06 17.08
CA GLU A 129 4.61 11.96 17.37
C GLU A 129 5.95 11.26 17.14
N LEU A 130 6.09 10.00 17.54
CA LEU A 130 7.30 9.22 17.28
C LEU A 130 7.59 9.13 15.77
N ILE A 131 6.60 8.73 14.97
CA ILE A 131 6.76 8.60 13.52
C ILE A 131 7.05 9.96 12.88
N GLU A 132 6.34 11.01 13.29
CA GLU A 132 6.54 12.38 12.80
C GLU A 132 7.94 12.90 13.09
N ASN A 133 8.44 12.73 14.32
CA ASN A 133 9.79 13.15 14.68
C ASN A 133 10.87 12.42 13.88
N MET A 134 10.65 11.14 13.57
CA MET A 134 11.62 10.32 12.85
C MET A 134 11.60 10.55 11.33
N THR A 135 10.49 11.01 10.76
CA THR A 135 10.29 10.97 9.30
C THR A 135 9.65 12.22 8.70
N GLY A 136 9.12 13.13 9.51
CA GLY A 136 8.24 14.21 9.09
C GLY A 136 6.84 13.74 8.66
N PHE A 137 6.59 12.43 8.61
CA PHE A 137 5.30 11.85 8.27
C PHE A 137 4.49 11.63 9.56
N ARG A 138 3.35 12.30 9.69
CA ARG A 138 2.41 12.06 10.78
C ARG A 138 1.21 11.26 10.27
N PRO A 139 0.95 10.04 10.74
CA PRO A 139 -0.19 9.25 10.26
C PRO A 139 -1.52 10.00 10.42
N ASN A 140 -2.30 10.08 9.33
CA ASN A 140 -3.66 10.66 9.31
C ASN A 140 -4.75 9.61 9.57
N CYS A 141 -4.34 8.38 9.87
CA CYS A 141 -5.25 7.27 10.13
C CYS A 141 -4.77 6.45 11.33
N PHE A 142 -5.72 5.78 11.96
CA PHE A 142 -5.45 4.79 13.00
C PHE A 142 -6.37 3.58 12.82
N ARG A 143 -5.95 2.45 13.38
CA ARG A 143 -6.78 1.26 13.52
C ARG A 143 -6.83 0.88 14.98
N ALA A 144 -8.03 0.70 15.54
CA ALA A 144 -8.17 0.33 16.94
C ALA A 144 -7.72 -1.13 17.14
N PRO A 145 -6.86 -1.42 18.15
CA PRO A 145 -6.57 -2.79 18.56
C PRO A 145 -7.84 -3.62 18.74
N PHE A 146 -7.81 -4.88 18.28
CA PHE A 146 -8.95 -5.82 18.29
C PHE A 146 -10.18 -5.37 17.46
N GLY A 147 -10.11 -4.23 16.75
CA GLY A 147 -11.26 -3.59 16.12
C GLY A 147 -12.19 -2.85 17.10
N ASP A 148 -11.85 -2.87 18.40
CA ASP A 148 -12.70 -2.39 19.49
C ASP A 148 -12.71 -0.87 19.57
N ARG A 149 -13.86 -0.26 19.24
CA ARG A 149 -14.05 1.19 19.23
C ARG A 149 -15.40 1.60 19.78
N ASN A 150 -15.44 2.79 20.36
CA ASN A 150 -16.66 3.46 20.78
C ASN A 150 -16.55 4.97 20.48
N TYR A 151 -17.60 5.73 20.80
CA TYR A 151 -17.61 7.17 20.55
C TYR A 151 -16.40 7.91 21.15
N LYS A 152 -15.94 7.53 22.36
CA LYS A 152 -14.80 8.18 23.01
C LYS A 152 -13.51 7.97 22.21
N VAL A 153 -13.28 6.74 21.74
CA VAL A 153 -12.10 6.39 20.93
C VAL A 153 -12.11 7.18 19.62
N LEU A 154 -13.24 7.18 18.90
CA LEU A 154 -13.37 7.86 17.62
C LEU A 154 -13.21 9.38 17.77
N ASN A 155 -13.83 9.98 18.80
CA ASN A 155 -13.71 11.41 19.08
C ASN A 155 -12.27 11.81 19.44
N ALA A 156 -11.57 11.03 20.28
CA ALA A 156 -10.17 11.31 20.61
C ALA A 156 -9.27 11.24 19.36
N ALA A 157 -9.50 10.27 18.48
CA ALA A 157 -8.76 10.18 17.23
C ALA A 157 -9.06 11.34 16.26
N GLU A 158 -10.33 11.75 16.14
CA GLU A 158 -10.73 12.88 15.30
C GLU A 158 -10.09 14.19 15.77
N GLU A 159 -10.05 14.43 17.09
CA GLU A 159 -9.36 15.59 17.67
C GLU A 159 -7.84 15.58 17.41
N LEU A 160 -7.26 14.40 17.23
CA LEU A 160 -5.86 14.22 16.81
C LEU A 160 -5.67 14.23 15.28
N GLY A 161 -6.74 14.48 14.52
CA GLY A 161 -6.73 14.53 13.05
C GLY A 161 -6.66 13.16 12.37
N MET A 162 -6.97 12.07 13.08
CA MET A 162 -6.88 10.70 12.57
C MET A 162 -8.25 10.12 12.22
N LYS A 163 -8.32 9.45 11.07
CA LYS A 163 -9.48 8.65 10.66
C LYS A 163 -9.32 7.18 11.07
N HIS A 164 -10.40 6.57 11.55
CA HIS A 164 -10.40 5.14 11.83
C HIS A 164 -10.47 4.33 10.53
N VAL A 165 -9.59 3.34 10.39
CA VAL A 165 -9.56 2.39 9.26
C VAL A 165 -9.86 0.99 9.79
N ASP A 166 -10.96 0.40 9.31
CA ASP A 166 -11.34 -0.99 9.61
C ASP A 166 -10.78 -1.95 8.56
N TRP A 167 -11.30 -3.17 8.49
CA TRP A 167 -11.05 -4.13 7.42
C TRP A 167 -12.36 -4.77 6.93
N SER A 168 -12.33 -5.36 5.73
CA SER A 168 -13.46 -6.14 5.18
C SER A 168 -13.14 -7.63 5.05
N ILE A 169 -11.85 -8.00 5.11
CA ILE A 169 -11.37 -9.38 5.05
C ILE A 169 -10.42 -9.60 6.22
N ASP A 170 -10.72 -10.59 7.07
CA ASP A 170 -9.85 -11.04 8.17
C ASP A 170 -9.77 -12.57 8.13
N PRO A 171 -8.69 -13.13 7.54
CA PRO A 171 -8.48 -14.57 7.51
C PRO A 171 -8.15 -15.15 8.89
N GLN A 172 -8.04 -14.31 9.92
CA GLN A 172 -7.69 -14.67 11.29
C GLN A 172 -6.41 -15.50 11.36
N GLU A 173 -5.39 -15.15 10.58
CA GLU A 173 -4.13 -15.90 10.50
C GLU A 173 -3.37 -15.94 11.83
N TRP A 174 -3.67 -15.00 12.73
CA TRP A 174 -3.24 -15.00 14.13
C TRP A 174 -3.79 -16.17 14.96
N ARG A 175 -4.81 -16.89 14.48
CA ARG A 175 -5.34 -18.14 15.08
C ARG A 175 -4.71 -19.41 14.49
N GLU A 176 -3.76 -19.25 13.57
CA GLU A 176 -3.10 -20.34 12.85
C GLU A 176 -4.08 -21.29 12.10
N PRO A 177 -5.03 -20.77 11.29
CA PRO A 177 -5.86 -21.60 10.43
C PRO A 177 -5.02 -22.31 9.37
N LYS A 178 -5.63 -23.29 8.68
CA LYS A 178 -5.02 -23.82 7.46
C LYS A 178 -5.01 -22.75 6.38
N ILE A 179 -3.97 -22.75 5.53
CA ILE A 179 -3.86 -21.76 4.43
C ILE A 179 -5.07 -21.85 3.51
N GLU A 180 -5.58 -23.06 3.25
CA GLU A 180 -6.74 -23.27 2.39
C GLU A 180 -8.01 -22.62 2.98
N GLU A 181 -8.19 -22.70 4.30
CA GLU A 181 -9.32 -22.06 5.00
C GLU A 181 -9.22 -20.54 4.95
N ALA A 182 -8.02 -19.99 5.21
CA ALA A 182 -7.76 -18.56 5.08
C ALA A 182 -8.04 -18.07 3.64
N MET A 183 -7.58 -18.81 2.64
CA MET A 183 -7.73 -18.44 1.22
C MET A 183 -9.15 -18.59 0.70
N GLU A 184 -9.92 -19.56 1.20
CA GLU A 184 -11.36 -19.65 0.94
C GLU A 184 -12.08 -18.41 1.49
N HIS A 185 -11.80 -18.06 2.75
CA HIS A 185 -12.37 -16.86 3.38
C HIS A 185 -12.04 -15.56 2.61
N ILE A 186 -10.77 -15.42 2.19
CA ILE A 186 -10.30 -14.28 1.39
C ILE A 186 -11.03 -14.25 0.05
N SER A 187 -11.04 -15.37 -0.68
CA SER A 187 -11.60 -15.44 -2.03
C SER A 187 -13.09 -15.10 -2.09
N GLU A 188 -13.85 -15.44 -1.06
CA GLU A 188 -15.29 -15.11 -0.97
C GLU A 188 -15.57 -13.60 -0.81
N ARG A 189 -14.58 -12.83 -0.31
CA ARG A 189 -14.72 -11.41 0.04
C ARG A 189 -13.78 -10.50 -0.76
N TYR A 190 -13.04 -11.08 -1.71
CA TYR A 190 -12.08 -10.37 -2.53
C TYR A 190 -12.81 -9.59 -3.64
N GLU A 191 -13.24 -8.38 -3.31
CA GLU A 191 -13.95 -7.46 -4.19
C GLU A 191 -13.25 -6.11 -4.28
N ASP A 192 -13.63 -5.30 -5.28
CA ASP A 192 -13.08 -3.96 -5.44
C ASP A 192 -13.31 -3.10 -4.17
N GLY A 193 -12.23 -2.47 -3.70
CA GLY A 193 -12.21 -1.67 -2.48
C GLY A 193 -11.99 -2.46 -1.20
N ALA A 194 -11.84 -3.80 -1.26
CA ALA A 194 -11.66 -4.59 -0.05
C ALA A 194 -10.34 -4.29 0.66
N ILE A 195 -10.39 -4.31 1.99
CA ILE A 195 -9.25 -4.09 2.89
C ILE A 195 -8.92 -5.42 3.56
N LEU A 196 -7.79 -6.00 3.19
CA LEU A 196 -7.28 -7.24 3.75
C LEU A 196 -6.43 -6.93 4.99
N LEU A 197 -6.88 -7.39 6.14
CA LEU A 197 -6.10 -7.40 7.38
C LEU A 197 -5.19 -8.62 7.39
N LEU A 198 -3.90 -8.38 7.61
CA LEU A 198 -2.90 -9.36 8.03
C LEU A 198 -2.06 -8.76 9.16
N HIS A 199 -1.18 -9.54 9.77
CA HIS A 199 -0.27 -9.09 10.82
C HIS A 199 1.18 -9.35 10.41
N ASP A 200 2.04 -8.33 10.39
CA ASP A 200 3.47 -8.47 10.03
C ASP A 200 4.36 -8.99 11.17
N ARG A 201 3.72 -9.55 12.20
CA ARG A 201 4.34 -10.28 13.29
C ARG A 201 4.12 -11.79 13.26
N THR A 202 3.34 -12.27 12.30
CA THR A 202 2.89 -13.67 12.20
C THR A 202 3.55 -14.30 10.98
N PHE A 203 4.17 -15.47 11.15
CA PHE A 203 4.76 -16.22 10.03
C PHE A 203 3.72 -16.54 8.94
N LEU A 204 2.49 -16.90 9.35
CA LEU A 204 1.43 -17.35 8.43
C LEU A 204 0.99 -16.27 7.43
N SER A 205 1.25 -14.99 7.72
CA SER A 205 1.01 -13.88 6.78
C SER A 205 1.85 -14.01 5.50
N LEU A 206 3.04 -14.60 5.55
CA LEU A 206 3.92 -14.78 4.39
C LEU A 206 3.33 -15.73 3.33
N PRO A 207 3.02 -17.02 3.65
CA PRO A 207 2.44 -17.92 2.66
C PRO A 207 1.03 -17.50 2.23
N ILE A 208 0.23 -16.88 3.12
CA ILE A 208 -1.08 -16.33 2.72
C ILE A 208 -0.90 -15.18 1.72
N LEU A 209 -0.02 -14.21 2.00
CA LEU A 209 0.24 -13.11 1.08
C LEU A 209 0.75 -13.62 -0.27
N LYS A 210 1.63 -14.62 -0.26
CA LYS A 210 2.12 -15.23 -1.49
C LYS A 210 0.98 -15.80 -2.33
N GLU A 211 0.10 -16.61 -1.73
CA GLU A 211 -1.05 -17.18 -2.44
C GLU A 211 -2.05 -16.11 -2.90
N VAL A 212 -2.24 -15.03 -2.12
CA VAL A 212 -3.06 -13.87 -2.53
C VAL A 212 -2.49 -13.23 -3.79
N LEU A 213 -1.19 -12.96 -3.84
CA LEU A 213 -0.55 -12.31 -4.98
C LEU A 213 -0.49 -13.23 -6.22
N GLU A 214 -0.41 -14.55 -6.04
CA GLU A 214 -0.51 -15.53 -7.12
C GLU A 214 -1.94 -15.66 -7.67
N ARG A 215 -2.95 -15.66 -6.79
CA ARG A 215 -4.36 -15.87 -7.17
C ARG A 215 -5.05 -14.60 -7.69
N PHE A 216 -4.58 -13.43 -7.27
CA PHE A 216 -5.13 -12.12 -7.63
C PHE A 216 -4.02 -11.21 -8.20
N PRO A 217 -3.40 -11.58 -9.33
CA PRO A 217 -2.19 -10.92 -9.81
C PRO A 217 -2.39 -9.43 -10.12
N SER A 218 -1.29 -8.68 -10.09
CA SER A 218 -1.30 -7.22 -10.35
C SER A 218 -1.69 -6.84 -11.79
N SER A 219 -1.76 -7.81 -12.70
CA SER A 219 -2.34 -7.65 -14.03
C SER A 219 -3.87 -7.51 -14.02
N GLU A 220 -4.54 -7.95 -12.94
CA GLU A 220 -5.99 -7.92 -12.78
C GLU A 220 -6.45 -7.05 -11.60
N TRP A 221 -5.56 -6.76 -10.64
CA TRP A 221 -5.86 -6.00 -9.42
C TRP A 221 -4.82 -4.92 -9.14
N SER A 222 -5.28 -3.74 -8.74
CA SER A 222 -4.44 -2.66 -8.28
C SER A 222 -4.27 -2.73 -6.76
N TYR A 223 -3.05 -2.94 -6.29
CA TYR A 223 -2.71 -2.90 -4.87
C TYR A 223 -2.33 -1.49 -4.44
N LYS A 224 -3.21 -0.82 -3.70
CA LYS A 224 -3.03 0.57 -3.25
C LYS A 224 -2.89 0.64 -1.73
N THR A 225 -2.35 1.74 -1.26
CA THR A 225 -2.33 2.08 0.17
C THR A 225 -3.63 2.76 0.58
N ILE A 226 -3.98 2.69 1.86
CA ILE A 226 -5.19 3.29 2.42
C ILE A 226 -5.15 4.82 2.25
N PRO A 227 -6.09 5.45 1.51
CA PRO A 227 -6.09 6.88 1.23
C PRO A 227 -6.15 7.75 2.50
N GLU A 228 -6.88 7.31 3.52
CA GLU A 228 -7.02 8.00 4.80
C GLU A 228 -5.69 8.16 5.54
N CYS A 229 -4.70 7.33 5.24
CA CYS A 229 -3.37 7.38 5.86
C CYS A 229 -2.42 8.33 5.14
N MET A 230 -2.80 8.88 3.98
CA MET A 230 -1.93 9.78 3.21
C MET A 230 -1.75 11.12 3.91
N VAL A 231 -0.55 11.69 3.79
CA VAL A 231 -0.18 13.00 4.34
C VAL A 231 -0.07 14.04 3.22
N ASN A 232 -0.67 15.21 3.44
CA ASN A 232 -0.57 16.34 2.53
C ASN A 232 0.84 16.92 2.52
N GLU A 233 1.30 17.42 1.38
CA GLU A 233 2.64 17.98 1.22
C GLU A 233 3.77 17.04 1.67
N GLU A 234 3.60 15.70 1.50
CA GLU A 234 4.55 14.67 1.94
C GLU A 234 6.02 15.02 1.67
N LYS A 235 6.34 15.47 0.44
CA LYS A 235 7.69 15.91 0.05
C LYS A 235 8.27 16.94 1.02
N LYS A 236 7.48 17.97 1.35
CA LYS A 236 7.90 19.09 2.20
C LYS A 236 8.09 18.64 3.64
N VAL A 237 7.11 17.93 4.20
CA VAL A 237 7.16 17.52 5.61
C VAL A 237 8.29 16.52 5.86
N ARG A 238 8.45 15.52 4.97
CA ARG A 238 9.53 14.53 5.09
C ARG A 238 10.92 15.14 4.86
N SER A 239 11.07 16.03 3.88
CA SER A 239 12.36 16.70 3.64
C SER A 239 12.76 17.64 4.78
N SER A 240 11.80 18.15 5.55
CA SER A 240 12.07 19.09 6.65
C SER A 240 12.77 18.47 7.86
N THR A 241 12.72 17.14 8.01
CA THR A 241 13.37 16.42 9.12
C THR A 241 14.73 15.84 8.75
N ARG A 242 15.26 16.15 7.55
CA ARG A 242 16.50 15.56 7.04
C ARG A 242 17.70 16.47 7.27
N GLU A 243 18.77 15.87 7.78
CA GLU A 243 20.05 16.51 8.04
C GLU A 243 21.19 15.80 7.28
N LYS A 244 22.34 16.48 7.17
CA LYS A 244 23.51 15.87 6.53
C LYS A 244 23.97 14.64 7.31
N GLY A 245 23.92 13.49 6.66
CA GLY A 245 24.21 12.19 7.26
C GLY A 245 23.07 11.22 7.02
N ASP A 246 21.83 11.71 7.00
CA ASP A 246 20.63 10.93 6.73
C ASP A 246 20.62 10.41 5.29
N ILE A 247 19.99 9.26 5.08
CA ILE A 247 19.76 8.69 3.75
C ILE A 247 18.90 9.63 2.87
N PRO A 248 19.09 9.62 1.54
CA PRO A 248 18.13 10.25 0.64
C PRO A 248 16.73 9.68 0.87
N ILE A 249 15.72 10.51 0.63
CA ILE A 249 14.32 10.12 0.70
C ILE A 249 13.60 10.48 -0.58
N GLY A 250 12.50 9.81 -0.86
CA GLY A 250 11.70 10.08 -2.05
C GLY A 250 10.39 9.33 -2.07
N ASN A 251 9.68 9.48 -3.18
CA ASN A 251 8.48 8.72 -3.47
C ASN A 251 8.24 8.69 -4.99
N VAL A 252 7.99 7.50 -5.54
CA VAL A 252 7.54 7.34 -6.94
C VAL A 252 6.02 7.51 -6.96
N LYS A 253 5.56 8.58 -7.60
CA LYS A 253 4.15 8.97 -7.63
C LYS A 253 3.38 8.26 -8.72
N ASN A 254 3.95 8.17 -9.91
CA ASN A 254 3.28 7.51 -11.02
C ASN A 254 4.24 6.66 -11.84
N VAL A 255 3.72 5.52 -12.30
CA VAL A 255 4.32 4.67 -13.33
C VAL A 255 3.20 4.34 -14.30
N PHE A 256 3.21 5.00 -15.45
CA PHE A 256 2.20 4.82 -16.49
C PHE A 256 2.83 4.17 -17.72
N LYS A 257 2.12 3.22 -18.31
CA LYS A 257 2.49 2.70 -19.63
C LYS A 257 1.97 3.65 -20.71
N ILE A 258 2.86 4.15 -21.55
CA ILE A 258 2.55 4.99 -22.72
C ILE A 258 3.24 4.35 -23.93
N ASP A 259 2.43 3.76 -24.82
CA ASP A 259 2.90 3.00 -25.98
C ASP A 259 3.91 1.89 -25.58
N GLU A 260 5.14 1.98 -26.08
CA GLU A 260 6.27 1.07 -25.79
C GLU A 260 7.18 1.61 -24.67
N THR A 261 6.73 2.57 -23.87
CA THR A 261 7.51 3.18 -22.78
C THR A 261 6.75 3.18 -21.46
N LEU A 262 7.51 3.22 -20.35
CA LEU A 262 6.98 3.55 -19.03
C LEU A 262 7.35 4.98 -18.68
N ARG A 263 6.35 5.84 -18.47
CA ARG A 263 6.55 7.15 -17.88
C ARG A 263 6.54 7.05 -16.37
N VAL A 264 7.69 7.31 -15.76
CA VAL A 264 7.86 7.33 -14.31
C VAL A 264 8.00 8.77 -13.81
N SER A 265 7.35 9.09 -12.70
CA SER A 265 7.47 10.41 -12.07
C SER A 265 7.42 10.32 -10.56
N GLY A 266 8.08 11.27 -9.90
CA GLY A 266 8.17 11.32 -8.45
C GLY A 266 9.06 12.44 -7.95
N TRP A 267 9.52 12.31 -6.71
CA TRP A 267 10.45 13.26 -6.11
C TRP A 267 11.50 12.54 -5.28
N ALA A 268 12.65 13.20 -5.11
CA ALA A 268 13.76 12.73 -4.30
C ALA A 268 14.53 13.91 -3.69
N TYR A 269 14.89 13.78 -2.43
CA TYR A 269 15.58 14.80 -1.65
C TYR A 269 16.75 14.21 -0.85
N ASP A 270 17.83 14.97 -0.76
CA ASP A 270 19.03 14.66 0.02
C ASP A 270 19.64 15.99 0.48
N PRO A 271 19.92 16.18 1.78
CA PRO A 271 20.61 17.36 2.30
C PRO A 271 21.99 17.64 1.67
N TYR A 272 22.62 16.66 1.01
CA TYR A 272 23.86 16.85 0.24
C TYR A 272 23.62 17.43 -1.17
N ALA A 273 22.39 17.39 -1.68
CA ALA A 273 21.99 17.96 -2.97
C ALA A 273 20.79 18.93 -2.80
N PRO A 274 20.94 20.03 -2.03
CA PRO A 274 19.83 20.90 -1.63
C PRO A 274 19.20 21.70 -2.77
N ASN A 275 19.83 21.71 -3.96
CA ASN A 275 19.33 22.42 -5.15
C ASN A 275 18.84 21.44 -6.25
N GLY A 276 18.57 20.18 -5.91
CA GLY A 276 18.27 19.14 -6.89
C GLY A 276 19.52 18.51 -7.51
N GLY A 277 19.37 17.83 -8.64
CA GLY A 277 20.46 17.14 -9.34
C GLY A 277 20.71 15.70 -8.86
N LEU A 278 19.83 15.15 -8.01
CA LEU A 278 19.96 13.77 -7.54
C LEU A 278 19.72 12.80 -8.68
N LYS A 279 20.67 11.90 -8.92
CA LYS A 279 20.54 10.92 -9.99
C LYS A 279 19.56 9.84 -9.60
N ILE A 280 18.65 9.57 -10.50
CA ILE A 280 17.68 8.49 -10.41
C ILE A 280 18.18 7.33 -11.28
N LYS A 281 18.04 6.13 -10.75
CA LYS A 281 18.36 4.87 -11.42
C LYS A 281 17.13 3.98 -11.49
N HIS A 282 17.11 3.06 -12.45
CA HIS A 282 16.06 2.06 -12.59
C HIS A 282 16.62 0.67 -12.87
N SER A 283 15.81 -0.37 -12.68
CA SER A 283 16.10 -1.74 -13.12
C SER A 283 15.87 -1.84 -14.62
N GLY A 284 16.90 -2.21 -15.37
CA GLY A 284 16.80 -2.57 -16.78
C GLY A 284 16.21 -3.97 -16.96
N LYS A 285 15.91 -4.33 -18.21
CA LYS A 285 15.22 -5.59 -18.53
C LYS A 285 15.97 -6.85 -18.09
N THR A 286 17.31 -6.83 -18.01
CA THR A 286 18.12 -7.98 -17.56
C THR A 286 18.54 -7.88 -16.09
N GLY A 287 17.91 -6.98 -15.32
CA GLY A 287 18.16 -6.77 -13.89
C GLY A 287 19.34 -5.85 -13.58
N GLU A 288 20.05 -5.34 -14.59
CA GLU A 288 21.09 -4.35 -14.38
C GLU A 288 20.53 -3.00 -13.95
N VAL A 289 21.25 -2.28 -13.09
CA VAL A 289 20.81 -0.95 -12.65
C VAL A 289 21.36 0.12 -13.61
N LYS A 290 20.46 0.88 -14.25
CA LYS A 290 20.78 1.93 -15.24
C LYS A 290 20.48 3.32 -14.70
N SER A 291 21.24 4.32 -15.14
CA SER A 291 20.94 5.72 -14.85
C SER A 291 19.81 6.20 -15.74
N LEU A 292 18.83 6.88 -15.14
CA LEU A 292 17.65 7.39 -15.81
C LEU A 292 17.76 8.90 -16.09
N GLY A 293 18.25 9.66 -15.10
CA GLY A 293 18.37 11.12 -15.19
C GLY A 293 18.59 11.72 -13.80
N GLN A 294 18.29 13.01 -13.64
CA GLN A 294 18.46 13.74 -12.37
C GLN A 294 17.21 14.54 -11.99
N THR A 295 16.98 14.75 -10.70
CA THR A 295 15.92 15.65 -10.23
C THR A 295 16.17 17.09 -10.65
N ASN A 296 15.08 17.83 -10.88
CA ASN A 296 15.12 19.27 -11.16
C ASN A 296 15.32 20.09 -9.87
N LEU A 297 15.32 21.43 -10.00
CA LEU A 297 15.47 22.36 -8.87
C LEU A 297 14.32 22.27 -7.82
N ASN A 298 13.19 21.68 -8.18
CA ASN A 298 12.06 21.41 -7.29
C ASN A 298 12.11 20.00 -6.67
N HIS A 299 13.24 19.30 -6.84
CA HIS A 299 13.46 17.92 -6.37
C HIS A 299 12.55 16.88 -7.04
N GLU A 300 12.02 17.19 -8.21
CA GLU A 300 11.11 16.33 -8.97
C GLU A 300 11.82 15.65 -10.13
N PHE A 301 11.34 14.46 -10.50
CA PHE A 301 11.79 13.73 -11.68
C PHE A 301 10.59 13.24 -12.50
N SER A 302 10.79 13.19 -13.82
CA SER A 302 9.85 12.59 -14.78
C SER A 302 10.62 12.12 -16.00
N PHE A 303 10.57 10.82 -16.29
CA PHE A 303 11.36 10.19 -17.36
C PHE A 303 10.58 9.09 -18.05
N ASP A 304 10.95 8.80 -19.30
CA ASP A 304 10.42 7.67 -20.07
C ASP A 304 11.47 6.55 -20.08
N ILE A 305 11.05 5.34 -19.74
CA ILE A 305 11.87 4.11 -19.73
C ILE A 305 11.41 3.23 -20.89
N SER A 306 12.31 2.95 -21.84
CA SER A 306 12.06 2.01 -22.96
C SER A 306 12.63 0.61 -22.71
N ASP A 307 13.52 0.47 -21.74
CA ASP A 307 14.16 -0.80 -21.39
C ASP A 307 13.54 -1.39 -20.12
N PHE A 308 12.40 -2.07 -20.29
CA PHE A 308 11.68 -2.73 -19.20
C PHE A 308 11.05 -4.05 -19.69
N ASP A 309 10.69 -4.91 -18.74
CA ASP A 309 9.81 -6.04 -18.99
C ASP A 309 8.37 -5.65 -18.61
N VAL A 310 7.42 -5.91 -19.50
CA VAL A 310 6.03 -5.45 -19.36
C VAL A 310 5.30 -6.10 -18.19
N ASP A 311 5.72 -7.32 -17.83
CA ASP A 311 5.10 -8.12 -16.77
C ASP A 311 5.89 -8.05 -15.46
N THR A 312 6.94 -7.23 -15.39
CA THR A 312 7.79 -7.09 -14.20
C THR A 312 7.71 -5.67 -13.64
N PRO A 313 7.62 -5.51 -12.32
CA PRO A 313 7.74 -4.21 -11.67
C PRO A 313 9.03 -3.48 -12.07
N VAL A 314 8.95 -2.16 -12.25
CA VAL A 314 10.14 -1.32 -12.39
C VAL A 314 10.60 -0.83 -11.03
N CYS A 315 11.85 -1.10 -10.70
CA CYS A 315 12.48 -0.75 -9.44
C CYS A 315 13.31 0.53 -9.62
N LEU A 316 13.22 1.45 -8.66
CA LEU A 316 13.91 2.74 -8.74
C LEU A 316 14.84 2.98 -7.54
N TRP A 317 15.93 3.69 -7.77
CA TRP A 317 16.87 4.11 -6.72
C TRP A 317 17.29 5.56 -6.87
N ILE A 318 17.66 6.18 -5.76
CA ILE A 318 18.42 7.43 -5.73
C ILE A 318 19.90 7.06 -5.58
N GLU A 319 20.74 7.50 -6.52
CA GLU A 319 22.20 7.41 -6.31
C GLU A 319 22.57 8.29 -5.14
N ASN A 320 23.32 7.73 -4.19
CA ASN A 320 23.79 8.52 -3.07
C ASN A 320 24.78 9.58 -3.51
N GLU A 321 24.58 10.77 -2.97
CA GLU A 321 25.51 11.88 -3.08
C GLU A 321 26.11 12.17 -1.69
N GLY A 322 27.40 12.52 -1.64
CA GLY A 322 28.10 12.80 -0.38
C GLY A 322 28.86 11.60 0.19
N LEU A 323 28.50 11.13 1.39
CA LEU A 323 29.17 10.01 2.05
C LEU A 323 28.97 8.71 1.25
N ALA A 324 29.98 7.83 1.23
CA ALA A 324 29.87 6.54 0.56
C ALA A 324 28.87 5.62 1.30
N ARG A 325 27.64 5.53 0.77
CA ARG A 325 26.53 4.68 1.26
C ARG A 325 25.88 3.90 0.11
N HIS A 326 25.06 2.89 0.43
CA HIS A 326 24.24 2.16 -0.56
C HIS A 326 23.06 3.00 -1.05
N ASN A 327 22.84 3.06 -2.37
CA ASN A 327 21.76 3.83 -2.99
C ASN A 327 20.42 3.65 -2.26
N THR A 328 19.70 4.73 -1.99
CA THR A 328 18.34 4.63 -1.42
C THR A 328 17.43 3.97 -2.42
N PHE A 329 16.71 2.94 -1.97
CA PHE A 329 15.71 2.26 -2.76
C PHE A 329 14.35 2.96 -2.66
N LEU A 330 13.70 3.17 -3.81
CA LEU A 330 12.37 3.79 -3.90
C LEU A 330 11.26 2.76 -4.16
N GLY A 331 11.55 1.47 -3.99
CA GLY A 331 10.60 0.38 -4.25
C GLY A 331 10.53 -0.04 -5.73
N CYS A 332 9.85 -1.16 -5.94
CA CYS A 332 9.43 -1.63 -7.25
C CYS A 332 7.95 -1.31 -7.46
N HIS A 333 7.58 -0.92 -8.69
CA HIS A 333 6.26 -0.39 -9.00
C HIS A 333 5.72 -1.04 -10.26
N ASN A 334 4.49 -1.55 -10.17
CA ASN A 334 3.76 -1.97 -11.36
C ASN A 334 3.34 -0.77 -12.20
N ALA A 335 3.38 -0.94 -13.52
CA ALA A 335 2.83 0.04 -14.44
C ALA A 335 1.31 0.00 -14.38
N THR A 336 0.71 1.18 -14.24
CA THR A 336 -0.73 1.35 -14.43
C THR A 336 -1.00 1.68 -15.89
N PHE A 337 -2.07 1.12 -16.47
CA PHE A 337 -2.53 1.47 -17.81
C PHE A 337 -3.24 2.83 -17.71
N GLY A 338 -2.73 3.81 -18.46
CA GLY A 338 -3.30 5.17 -18.53
C GLY A 338 -4.26 5.35 -19.69
#